data_AF-A0A9P6K3A7-F1
#
_entry.id   AF-A0A9P6K3A7-F1
#
_cell.length_a   1.000
_cell.length_b   1.000
_cell.length_c   1.000
_cell.angle_alpha   90.00
_cell.angle_beta   90.00
_cell.angle_gamma   90.00
#
_symmetry.space_group_name_H-M   'P 1'
#
loop_
_entity.id
_entity.type
_entity.pdbx_description
1 polymer ?
#
loop_
_entity_poly.entity_id
_entity_poly.type
_entity_poly.pdbx_seq_one_letter_code
_entity_poly.pdbx_strand_id
1 'polypeptide(L)'
;MYIPTSTARLKATFGFSALLALLLSTVQAQQLCSPQLCITATVFSKESTTIEFSLSAQIDSVGWVGMGIGGQAGGMAGNDLAICWPANAAGTGAIVSQRSATMNGPPSPLANPPAFKIQTPKSGFITTATPKRFTCTFSRPLNLATSPVAATAASVHIIYAVGLQPVVAGAGGDPQKASIQQHTFTGSGSLEITKKEGTSAGNGTATTASAAPGATHTPGTGSDGGGGGTSPSTEEILETQEQIDTLTKVHAVMMALAFLIIFPLGASLVRFFSHLQHVFKWHRPLQVTGFLTVLAAFGCILAALAKSSSLNNGAPMVYSTHAIVGFILVGALVLQGSCK
;
A
#
# COMPACT_ATOMS: atom_id res chain seq x y z
N MET A 1 -38.72 -19.33 68.09
CA MET A 1 -38.89 -17.97 68.65
C MET A 1 -38.36 -17.00 67.60
N TYR A 2 -39.06 -15.88 67.36
CA TYR A 2 -38.76 -14.85 66.35
C TYR A 2 -38.88 -15.21 64.84
N ILE A 3 -39.82 -14.50 64.20
CA ILE A 3 -39.91 -14.08 62.78
C ILE A 3 -39.62 -12.55 62.88
N PRO A 4 -38.80 -11.86 62.04
CA PRO A 4 -38.94 -11.72 60.57
C PRO A 4 -37.57 -11.86 59.84
N THR A 5 -37.26 -11.40 58.61
CA THR A 5 -37.88 -10.39 57.70
C THR A 5 -37.55 -10.67 56.22
N SER A 6 -38.37 -10.09 55.32
CA SER A 6 -38.15 -9.99 53.87
C SER A 6 -37.15 -8.91 53.47
N THR A 7 -36.40 -9.12 52.38
CA THR A 7 -36.21 -8.10 51.33
C THR A 7 -36.03 -8.78 49.97
N ALA A 8 -36.39 -8.09 48.89
CA ALA A 8 -36.63 -8.69 47.59
C ALA A 8 -35.88 -7.97 46.45
N ARG A 9 -35.89 -8.60 45.26
CA ARG A 9 -35.47 -8.05 43.95
C ARG A 9 -33.93 -7.93 43.82
N LEU A 10 -33.35 -7.95 42.62
CA LEU A 10 -33.89 -7.58 41.31
C LEU A 10 -33.39 -8.51 40.19
N LYS A 11 -34.24 -8.79 39.19
CA LYS A 11 -33.83 -9.47 37.95
C LYS A 11 -32.95 -8.51 37.12
N ALA A 12 -31.72 -8.90 36.84
CA ALA A 12 -30.90 -8.27 35.80
C ALA A 12 -30.86 -9.19 34.56
N THR A 13 -31.91 -9.12 33.75
CA THR A 13 -31.88 -9.63 32.37
C THR A 13 -30.86 -8.81 31.58
N PHE A 14 -29.65 -9.32 31.44
CA PHE A 14 -28.70 -8.78 30.46
C PHE A 14 -29.22 -9.08 29.06
N GLY A 15 -29.80 -8.05 28.45
CA GLY A 15 -30.39 -8.16 27.12
C GLY A 15 -29.31 -8.43 26.08
N PHE A 16 -29.59 -9.42 25.21
CA PHE A 16 -29.03 -9.45 23.87
C PHE A 16 -29.43 -8.14 23.16
N SER A 17 -28.54 -7.15 23.17
CA SER A 17 -28.62 -6.02 22.26
C SER A 17 -27.60 -6.27 21.17
N ALA A 18 -28.06 -6.83 20.05
CA ALA A 18 -27.27 -6.95 18.85
C ALA A 18 -26.93 -5.55 18.35
N LEU A 19 -25.75 -5.05 18.69
CA LEU A 19 -25.22 -3.83 18.10
C LEU A 19 -24.86 -4.15 16.65
N LEU A 20 -25.87 -3.95 15.80
CA LEU A 20 -25.86 -4.14 14.36
C LEU A 20 -24.55 -3.63 13.77
N ALA A 21 -23.71 -4.55 13.29
CA ALA A 21 -22.51 -4.21 12.56
C ALA A 21 -22.91 -3.50 11.27
N LEU A 22 -22.89 -2.17 11.31
CA LEU A 22 -23.14 -1.33 10.14
C LEU A 22 -21.92 -1.48 9.22
N LEU A 23 -21.99 -2.50 8.36
CA LEU A 23 -21.09 -2.68 7.23
C LEU A 23 -21.25 -1.48 6.29
N LEU A 24 -20.48 -0.43 6.54
CA LEU A 24 -20.10 0.51 5.49
C LEU A 24 -19.14 -0.23 4.55
N SER A 25 -19.70 -1.11 3.71
CA SER A 25 -19.08 -1.51 2.47
C SER A 25 -19.13 -0.30 1.53
N THR A 26 -18.15 0.60 1.67
CA THR A 26 -17.90 1.64 0.67
C THR A 26 -17.57 0.95 -0.64
N VAL A 27 -18.46 1.09 -1.63
CA VAL A 27 -18.27 0.53 -2.97
C VAL A 27 -17.22 1.37 -3.70
N GLN A 28 -15.95 1.12 -3.37
CA GLN A 28 -14.76 1.77 -3.93
C GLN A 28 -13.62 0.75 -4.06
N ALA A 29 -13.69 -0.14 -5.06
CA ALA A 29 -12.63 -1.12 -5.34
C ALA A 29 -12.37 -1.41 -6.84
N GLN A 30 -12.94 -0.63 -7.77
CA GLN A 30 -12.59 -0.69 -9.21
C GLN A 30 -11.12 -0.31 -9.52
N GLN A 31 -10.37 0.11 -8.49
CA GLN A 31 -9.02 0.65 -8.56
C GLN A 31 -8.27 0.24 -7.29
N LEU A 32 -7.07 -0.33 -7.43
CA LEU A 32 -6.16 -0.56 -6.31
C LEU A 32 -5.32 0.71 -6.13
N CYS A 33 -5.41 1.37 -4.98
CA CYS A 33 -4.65 2.59 -4.68
C CYS A 33 -3.73 2.46 -3.47
N SER A 34 -2.59 3.13 -3.58
CA SER A 34 -1.69 3.52 -2.51
C SER A 34 -1.45 5.03 -2.58
N PRO A 35 -0.79 5.65 -1.58
CA PRO A 35 -0.44 7.07 -1.64
C PRO A 35 0.50 7.45 -2.80
N GLN A 36 1.18 6.48 -3.41
CA GLN A 36 2.14 6.70 -4.51
C GLN A 36 1.62 6.26 -5.88
N LEU A 37 0.68 5.32 -5.94
CA LEU A 37 0.25 4.69 -7.18
C LEU A 37 -1.20 4.20 -7.09
N CYS A 38 -1.99 4.49 -8.12
CA CYS A 38 -3.29 3.89 -8.34
C CYS A 38 -3.28 3.06 -9.63
N ILE A 39 -3.94 1.90 -9.61
CA ILE A 39 -3.94 0.93 -10.69
C ILE A 39 -5.38 0.51 -10.99
N THR A 40 -5.79 0.60 -12.26
CA THR A 40 -7.06 0.04 -12.75
C THR A 40 -6.81 -1.10 -13.72
N ALA A 41 -7.78 -2.02 -13.81
CA ALA A 41 -7.83 -3.08 -14.81
C ALA A 41 -9.16 -3.01 -15.57
N THR A 42 -9.12 -2.98 -16.91
CA THR A 42 -10.31 -2.95 -17.77
C THR A 42 -10.23 -3.98 -18.89
N VAL A 43 -11.28 -4.77 -19.08
CA VAL A 43 -11.51 -5.58 -20.28
C VAL A 43 -12.63 -4.92 -21.09
N PHE A 44 -12.37 -4.63 -22.37
CA PHE A 44 -13.34 -4.01 -23.28
C PHE A 44 -14.07 -5.07 -24.11
N SER A 45 -15.38 -4.91 -24.34
CA SER A 45 -16.21 -5.91 -25.02
C SER A 45 -15.72 -6.27 -26.43
N LYS A 46 -15.24 -5.28 -27.20
CA LYS A 46 -14.70 -5.47 -28.56
C LYS A 46 -13.23 -5.89 -28.58
N GLU A 47 -12.57 -5.95 -27.42
CA GLU A 47 -11.17 -6.37 -27.24
C GLU A 47 -11.04 -7.46 -26.16
N SER A 48 -12.06 -8.33 -26.07
CA SER A 48 -12.32 -9.28 -24.97
C SER A 48 -11.25 -10.35 -24.74
N THR A 49 -10.22 -10.42 -25.59
CA THR A 49 -9.03 -11.29 -25.42
C THR A 49 -7.87 -10.58 -24.73
N THR A 50 -8.01 -9.28 -24.45
CA THR A 50 -6.98 -8.43 -23.83
C THR A 50 -7.51 -7.71 -22.60
N ILE A 51 -6.57 -7.30 -21.74
CA ILE A 51 -6.82 -6.52 -20.53
C ILE A 51 -5.93 -5.27 -20.59
N GLU A 52 -6.54 -4.11 -20.41
CA GLU A 52 -5.87 -2.82 -20.25
C GLU A 52 -5.61 -2.57 -18.76
N PHE A 53 -4.37 -2.22 -18.43
CA PHE A 53 -4.00 -1.70 -17.13
C PHE A 53 -3.63 -0.22 -17.26
N SER A 54 -4.09 0.61 -16.32
CA SER A 54 -3.64 2.00 -16.20
C SER A 54 -3.05 2.22 -14.82
N LEU A 55 -1.77 2.58 -14.78
CA LEU A 55 -0.96 2.86 -13.60
C LEU A 55 -0.78 4.38 -13.54
N SER A 56 -1.41 5.05 -12.57
CA SER A 56 -1.32 6.50 -12.38
C SER A 56 -0.58 6.81 -11.09
N ALA A 57 0.62 7.39 -11.20
CA ALA A 57 1.41 7.85 -10.07
C ALA A 57 0.68 9.00 -9.37
N GLN A 58 0.63 8.94 -8.04
CA GLN A 58 0.02 9.95 -7.18
C GLN A 58 1.07 10.92 -6.58
N ILE A 59 2.34 10.74 -6.96
CA ILE A 59 3.49 11.57 -6.59
C ILE A 59 4.11 12.25 -7.81
N ASP A 60 4.69 13.42 -7.58
CA ASP A 60 5.22 14.36 -8.58
C ASP A 60 6.55 13.89 -9.20
N SER A 61 7.37 13.24 -8.39
CA SER A 61 8.67 12.68 -8.79
C SER A 61 8.53 11.18 -8.99
N VAL A 62 8.67 10.73 -10.24
CA VAL A 62 8.61 9.32 -10.60
C VAL A 62 9.49 9.05 -11.82
N GLY A 63 10.50 8.22 -11.63
CA GLY A 63 11.37 7.74 -12.71
C GLY A 63 10.76 6.56 -13.45
N TRP A 64 10.09 5.65 -12.72
CA TRP A 64 9.35 4.52 -13.28
C TRP A 64 8.28 3.97 -12.33
N VAL A 65 7.27 3.32 -12.89
CA VAL A 65 6.25 2.53 -12.17
C VAL A 65 6.29 1.08 -12.66
N GLY A 66 6.07 0.12 -11.79
CA GLY A 66 6.07 -1.30 -12.11
C GLY A 66 4.86 -2.03 -11.55
N MET A 67 4.44 -3.09 -12.23
CA MET A 67 3.39 -4.00 -11.79
C MET A 67 3.78 -5.43 -12.15
N GLY A 68 3.60 -6.37 -11.22
CA GLY A 68 3.72 -7.80 -11.46
C GLY A 68 2.35 -8.48 -11.41
N ILE A 69 2.11 -9.41 -12.33
CA ILE A 69 0.83 -10.10 -12.49
C ILE A 69 1.03 -11.62 -12.35
N GLY A 70 0.09 -12.28 -11.68
CA GLY A 70 -0.15 -13.73 -11.78
C GLY A 70 0.84 -14.67 -11.06
N GLY A 71 1.86 -14.13 -10.39
CA GLY A 71 2.78 -14.89 -9.55
C GLY A 71 2.37 -14.93 -8.07
N GLN A 72 3.31 -15.32 -7.22
CA GLN A 72 3.13 -15.33 -5.76
C GLN A 72 3.03 -13.90 -5.21
N ALA A 73 2.18 -13.68 -4.20
CA ALA A 73 2.00 -12.38 -3.55
C ALA A 73 3.25 -11.86 -2.82
N GLY A 74 4.20 -12.75 -2.50
CA GLY A 74 5.36 -12.47 -1.64
C GLY A 74 6.61 -11.93 -2.34
N GLY A 75 6.62 -11.74 -3.67
CA GLY A 75 7.81 -11.21 -4.35
C GLY A 75 7.74 -11.20 -5.87
N MET A 76 8.78 -10.62 -6.50
CA MET A 76 8.85 -10.47 -7.96
C MET A 76 8.97 -11.81 -8.71
N ALA A 77 9.41 -12.87 -8.03
CA ALA A 77 9.65 -14.17 -8.63
C ALA A 77 8.35 -14.82 -9.14
N GLY A 78 8.36 -15.27 -10.40
CA GLY A 78 7.21 -15.92 -11.05
C GLY A 78 6.05 -14.99 -11.38
N ASN A 79 6.18 -13.68 -11.18
CA ASN A 79 5.23 -12.68 -11.69
C ASN A 79 5.66 -12.23 -13.11
N ASP A 80 4.68 -11.93 -13.96
CA ASP A 80 4.86 -11.27 -15.24
C ASP A 80 4.96 -9.75 -15.01
N LEU A 81 6.15 -9.16 -15.21
CA LEU A 81 6.45 -7.80 -14.75
C LEU A 81 6.34 -6.79 -15.90
N ALA A 82 5.42 -5.84 -15.79
CA ALA A 82 5.39 -4.62 -16.59
C ALA A 82 6.16 -3.51 -15.86
N ILE A 83 7.06 -2.83 -16.57
CA ILE A 83 7.82 -1.68 -16.05
C ILE A 83 7.64 -0.54 -17.04
N CYS A 84 7.06 0.56 -16.58
CA CYS A 84 6.77 1.75 -17.37
C CYS A 84 7.56 2.98 -16.91
N TRP A 85 7.97 3.82 -17.85
CA TRP A 85 8.58 5.12 -17.57
C TRP A 85 8.22 6.16 -18.65
N PRO A 86 8.39 7.47 -18.37
CA PRO A 86 8.18 8.51 -19.37
C PRO A 86 9.05 8.30 -20.62
N ALA A 87 8.49 8.46 -21.82
CA ALA A 87 9.21 8.19 -23.06
C ALA A 87 10.33 9.21 -23.38
N ASN A 88 10.30 10.36 -22.73
CA ASN A 88 11.20 11.49 -22.91
C ASN A 88 11.12 12.42 -21.68
N ALA A 89 12.02 13.40 -21.57
CA ALA A 89 12.04 14.34 -20.43
C ALA A 89 10.79 15.25 -20.34
N ALA A 90 10.08 15.48 -21.45
CA ALA A 90 8.79 16.15 -21.44
C ALA A 90 7.64 15.22 -20.98
N GLY A 91 7.90 13.92 -20.92
CA GLY A 91 6.95 12.84 -20.64
C GLY A 91 5.71 12.80 -21.52
N THR A 92 5.84 13.20 -22.78
CA THR A 92 4.81 12.93 -23.78
C THR A 92 4.89 11.45 -24.17
N GLY A 93 3.91 10.65 -23.76
CA GLY A 93 3.94 9.19 -23.91
C GLY A 93 4.75 8.48 -22.82
N ALA A 94 4.65 7.14 -22.84
CA ALA A 94 5.41 6.25 -21.98
C ALA A 94 6.05 5.12 -22.79
N ILE A 95 7.06 4.50 -22.21
CA ILE A 95 7.67 3.25 -22.68
C ILE A 95 7.30 2.16 -21.69
N VAL A 96 7.05 0.95 -22.17
CA VAL A 96 6.85 -0.25 -21.34
C VAL A 96 7.86 -1.33 -21.70
N SER A 97 8.48 -1.93 -20.69
CA SER A 97 9.31 -3.13 -20.78
C SER A 97 8.62 -4.28 -20.04
N GLN A 98 8.71 -5.48 -20.61
CA GLN A 98 8.25 -6.70 -19.96
C GLN A 98 9.46 -7.48 -19.44
N ARG A 99 9.44 -7.80 -18.16
CA ARG A 99 10.55 -8.47 -17.46
C ARG A 99 10.05 -9.65 -16.64
N SER A 100 10.99 -10.47 -16.24
CA SER A 100 10.78 -11.57 -15.29
C SER A 100 11.86 -11.51 -14.22
N ALA A 101 11.53 -12.00 -13.04
CA ALA A 101 12.50 -12.23 -11.99
C ALA A 101 12.43 -13.70 -11.55
N THR A 102 13.58 -14.28 -11.23
CA THR A 102 13.69 -15.62 -10.63
C THR A 102 13.79 -15.57 -9.11
N MET A 103 14.13 -14.40 -8.56
CA MET A 103 14.35 -14.10 -7.15
C MET A 103 14.15 -12.60 -6.91
N ASN A 104 14.36 -12.09 -5.70
CA ASN A 104 14.28 -10.66 -5.37
C ASN A 104 15.49 -9.84 -5.87
N GLY A 105 16.02 -10.17 -7.05
CA GLY A 105 17.11 -9.46 -7.73
C GLY A 105 16.61 -8.60 -8.91
N PRO A 106 17.52 -7.94 -9.65
CA PRO A 106 17.16 -7.14 -10.82
C PRO A 106 16.36 -7.95 -11.87
N PRO A 107 15.17 -7.48 -12.28
CA PRO A 107 14.38 -8.16 -13.30
C PRO A 107 15.10 -8.24 -14.65
N SER A 108 15.15 -9.45 -15.21
CA SER A 108 15.79 -9.74 -16.49
C SER A 108 14.82 -9.53 -17.67
N PRO A 109 15.33 -9.12 -18.86
CA PRO A 109 14.54 -9.03 -20.06
C PRO A 109 13.98 -10.41 -20.46
N LEU A 110 12.74 -10.48 -20.98
CA LEU A 110 12.29 -11.69 -21.66
C LEU A 110 12.95 -11.77 -23.04
N ALA A 111 13.38 -12.98 -23.45
CA ALA A 111 13.95 -13.21 -24.78
C ALA A 111 12.91 -13.07 -25.91
N ASN A 112 11.64 -13.40 -25.62
CA ASN A 112 10.50 -13.24 -26.52
C ASN A 112 9.33 -12.65 -25.71
N PRO A 113 9.31 -11.34 -25.43
CA PRO A 113 8.24 -10.71 -24.67
C PRO A 113 6.95 -10.68 -25.51
N PRO A 114 5.85 -11.33 -25.08
CA PRO A 114 4.56 -11.11 -25.72
C PRO A 114 4.16 -9.63 -25.64
N ALA A 115 3.57 -9.10 -26.72
CA ALA A 115 3.42 -7.66 -26.90
C ALA A 115 2.49 -7.01 -25.86
N PHE A 116 3.07 -6.46 -24.78
CA PHE A 116 2.48 -5.38 -24.01
C PHE A 116 2.41 -4.16 -24.93
N LYS A 117 1.21 -3.67 -25.22
CA LYS A 117 0.97 -2.56 -26.13
C LYS A 117 0.71 -1.30 -25.34
N ILE A 118 1.64 -0.35 -25.38
CA ILE A 118 1.43 0.96 -24.76
C ILE A 118 0.28 1.69 -25.45
N GLN A 119 -0.61 2.27 -24.65
CA GLN A 119 -1.68 3.16 -25.09
C GLN A 119 -1.14 4.59 -25.01
N THR A 120 -0.34 4.99 -26.00
CA THR A 120 0.32 6.30 -26.06
C THR A 120 -0.62 7.48 -25.79
N PRO A 121 -1.86 7.54 -26.33
CA PRO A 121 -2.79 8.64 -26.04
C PRO A 121 -3.26 8.73 -24.57
N LYS A 122 -3.11 7.64 -23.81
CA LYS A 122 -3.48 7.52 -22.38
C LYS A 122 -2.25 7.48 -21.46
N SER A 123 -1.07 7.85 -21.96
CA SER A 123 0.20 7.67 -21.26
C SER A 123 1.10 8.90 -21.35
N GLY A 124 1.87 9.17 -20.30
CA GLY A 124 2.70 10.36 -20.14
C GLY A 124 2.37 11.15 -18.88
N PHE A 125 2.96 12.34 -18.74
CA PHE A 125 2.57 13.29 -17.70
C PHE A 125 1.26 13.99 -18.08
N ILE A 126 0.30 14.00 -17.16
CA ILE A 126 -0.89 14.83 -17.25
C ILE A 126 -0.48 16.26 -16.87
N THR A 127 -0.09 17.05 -17.85
CA THR A 127 0.48 18.40 -17.67
C THR A 127 -0.52 19.43 -17.11
N THR A 128 -1.81 19.14 -17.20
CA THR A 128 -2.91 19.95 -16.66
C THR A 128 -3.33 19.55 -15.24
N ALA A 129 -2.78 18.46 -14.70
CA ALA A 129 -3.01 18.08 -13.30
C ALA A 129 -2.02 18.82 -12.39
N THR A 130 -2.53 19.33 -11.28
CA THR A 130 -1.72 19.83 -10.16
C THR A 130 -1.98 18.93 -8.94
N PRO A 131 -0.97 18.20 -8.43
CA PRO A 131 0.38 18.06 -8.97
C PRO A 131 0.44 17.28 -10.30
N LYS A 132 1.58 17.38 -11.00
CA LYS A 132 1.81 16.64 -12.26
C LYS A 132 1.88 15.15 -11.99
N ARG A 133 1.00 14.37 -12.62
CA ARG A 133 0.95 12.90 -12.46
C ARG A 133 1.39 12.18 -13.72
N PHE A 134 2.30 11.22 -13.58
CA PHE A 134 2.61 10.27 -14.64
C PHE A 134 1.55 9.18 -14.71
N THR A 135 1.08 8.87 -15.91
CA THR A 135 0.23 7.69 -16.15
C THR A 135 0.88 6.80 -17.21
N CYS A 136 0.95 5.50 -16.95
CA CYS A 136 1.24 4.49 -17.96
C CYS A 136 0.00 3.62 -18.18
N THR A 137 -0.52 3.62 -19.39
CA THR A 137 -1.62 2.73 -19.77
C THR A 137 -1.14 1.77 -20.84
N PHE A 138 -1.30 0.47 -20.64
CA PHE A 138 -0.92 -0.55 -21.61
C PHE A 138 -1.90 -1.73 -21.60
N SER A 139 -2.00 -2.47 -22.70
CA SER A 139 -2.77 -3.70 -22.76
C SER A 139 -1.89 -4.94 -22.98
N ARG A 140 -2.35 -6.08 -22.45
CA ARG A 140 -1.73 -7.41 -22.67
C ARG A 140 -2.80 -8.46 -22.98
N PRO A 141 -2.46 -9.57 -23.64
CA PRO A 141 -3.36 -10.72 -23.76
C PRO A 141 -3.76 -11.27 -22.37
N LEU A 142 -5.01 -11.72 -22.24
CA LEU A 142 -5.51 -12.41 -21.04
C LEU A 142 -4.81 -13.77 -20.85
N ASN A 143 -4.82 -14.59 -21.91
CA ASN A 143 -4.26 -15.94 -21.92
C ASN A 143 -2.76 -15.94 -22.22
N LEU A 144 -1.96 -15.36 -21.32
CA LEU A 144 -0.50 -15.39 -21.41
C LEU A 144 0.06 -16.66 -20.75
N ALA A 145 0.99 -17.36 -21.41
CA ALA A 145 1.53 -18.64 -20.91
C ALA A 145 2.25 -18.53 -19.55
N THR A 146 2.86 -17.38 -19.24
CA THR A 146 3.59 -17.12 -17.99
C THR A 146 2.69 -16.65 -16.84
N SER A 147 1.54 -16.05 -17.16
CA SER A 147 0.61 -15.43 -16.19
C SER A 147 -0.78 -15.31 -16.83
N PRO A 148 -1.55 -16.40 -16.90
CA PRO A 148 -2.89 -16.38 -17.48
C PRO A 148 -3.88 -15.67 -16.54
N VAL A 149 -4.71 -14.81 -17.11
CA VAL A 149 -5.87 -14.21 -16.44
C VAL A 149 -7.11 -14.77 -17.13
N ALA A 150 -7.93 -15.54 -16.40
CA ALA A 150 -9.13 -16.14 -16.98
C ALA A 150 -10.12 -15.04 -17.44
N ALA A 151 -10.76 -15.20 -18.60
CA ALA A 151 -11.74 -14.21 -19.11
C ALA A 151 -12.98 -14.04 -18.19
N THR A 152 -13.23 -15.03 -17.33
CA THR A 152 -14.26 -15.01 -16.28
C THR A 152 -13.80 -14.41 -14.95
N ALA A 153 -12.51 -14.09 -14.78
CA ALA A 153 -11.99 -13.53 -13.54
C ALA A 153 -12.65 -12.19 -13.21
N ALA A 154 -13.05 -12.05 -11.94
CA ALA A 154 -13.57 -10.79 -11.38
C ALA A 154 -12.45 -9.93 -10.78
N SER A 155 -11.34 -10.53 -10.37
CA SER A 155 -10.15 -9.83 -9.89
C SER A 155 -8.87 -10.56 -10.27
N VAL A 156 -7.74 -9.87 -10.13
CA VAL A 156 -6.38 -10.40 -10.31
C VAL A 156 -5.51 -9.93 -9.16
N HIS A 157 -4.67 -10.81 -8.62
CA HIS A 157 -3.66 -10.39 -7.64
C HIS A 157 -2.51 -9.70 -8.37
N ILE A 158 -2.11 -8.54 -7.87
CA ILE A 158 -0.98 -7.77 -8.39
C ILE A 158 -0.03 -7.35 -7.28
N ILE A 159 1.25 -7.34 -7.62
CA ILE A 159 2.28 -6.58 -6.89
C ILE A 159 2.56 -5.31 -7.68
N TYR A 160 2.96 -4.23 -7.00
CA TYR A 160 3.33 -2.98 -7.65
C TYR A 160 4.58 -2.36 -7.03
N ALA A 161 5.22 -1.49 -7.80
CA ALA A 161 6.45 -0.82 -7.44
C ALA A 161 6.51 0.60 -8.02
N VAL A 162 7.19 1.51 -7.33
CA VAL A 162 7.50 2.86 -7.84
C VAL A 162 8.96 3.16 -7.56
N GLY A 163 9.70 3.56 -8.59
CA GLY A 163 11.08 4.02 -8.49
C GLY A 163 11.19 5.51 -8.79
N LEU A 164 11.90 6.24 -7.94
CA LEU A 164 12.11 7.68 -8.10
C LEU A 164 13.19 8.02 -9.14
N GLN A 165 14.17 7.12 -9.32
CA GLN A 165 15.31 7.36 -10.21
C GLN A 165 14.95 7.10 -11.68
N PRO A 166 15.34 7.99 -12.61
CA PRO A 166 15.10 7.81 -14.05
C PRO A 166 15.67 6.49 -14.59
N VAL A 167 14.99 5.93 -15.59
CA VAL A 167 15.45 4.73 -16.29
C VAL A 167 16.61 5.08 -17.22
N VAL A 168 17.72 4.34 -17.11
CA VAL A 168 18.87 4.48 -18.02
C VAL A 168 18.59 3.65 -19.27
N ALA A 169 18.55 4.30 -20.43
CA ALA A 169 18.22 3.67 -21.70
C ALA A 169 19.13 2.47 -22.01
N GLY A 170 18.54 1.40 -22.59
CA GLY A 170 19.29 0.21 -22.98
C GLY A 170 20.16 0.43 -24.22
N ALA A 171 21.13 -0.46 -24.42
CA ALA A 171 21.99 -0.43 -25.61
C ALA A 171 21.15 -0.46 -26.90
N GLY A 172 21.40 0.50 -27.80
CA GLY A 172 20.64 0.67 -29.04
C GLY A 172 19.22 1.24 -28.87
N GLY A 173 18.88 1.77 -27.69
CA GLY A 173 17.53 2.28 -27.39
C GLY A 173 16.51 1.19 -27.05
N ASP A 174 16.95 -0.07 -26.90
CA ASP A 174 16.09 -1.20 -26.56
C ASP A 174 15.53 -1.07 -25.13
N PRO A 175 14.20 -0.90 -24.94
CA PRO A 175 13.61 -0.73 -23.61
C PRO A 175 13.73 -1.99 -22.75
N GLN A 176 13.82 -3.17 -23.37
CA GLN A 176 13.99 -4.41 -22.62
C GLN A 176 15.38 -4.48 -21.95
N LYS A 177 16.38 -3.84 -22.56
CA LYS A 177 17.77 -3.74 -22.04
C LYS A 177 18.02 -2.53 -21.14
N ALA A 178 17.01 -1.72 -20.84
CA ALA A 178 17.18 -0.52 -20.01
C ALA A 178 17.54 -0.88 -18.56
N SER A 179 18.45 -0.12 -17.94
CA SER A 179 18.80 -0.32 -16.53
C SER A 179 17.87 0.47 -15.63
N ILE A 180 17.36 -0.18 -14.59
CA ILE A 180 16.48 0.40 -13.58
C ILE A 180 17.12 0.23 -12.21
N GLN A 181 17.00 1.26 -11.36
CA GLN A 181 17.36 1.14 -9.96
C GLN A 181 16.31 0.34 -9.20
N GLN A 182 16.62 -0.07 -7.97
CA GLN A 182 15.62 -0.65 -7.07
C GLN A 182 14.47 0.35 -6.82
N HIS A 183 13.25 -0.17 -6.67
CA HIS A 183 12.08 0.62 -6.29
C HIS A 183 12.25 1.25 -4.90
N THR A 184 11.65 2.42 -4.71
CA THR A 184 11.54 3.09 -3.40
C THR A 184 10.28 2.63 -2.68
N PHE A 185 9.17 2.46 -3.42
CA PHE A 185 7.88 2.04 -2.87
C PHE A 185 7.43 0.73 -3.51
N THR A 186 6.77 -0.13 -2.73
CA THR A 186 6.11 -1.34 -3.23
C THR A 186 4.81 -1.61 -2.49
N GLY A 187 4.00 -2.50 -3.03
CA GLY A 187 2.89 -3.11 -2.33
C GLY A 187 2.28 -4.25 -3.13
N SER A 188 1.17 -4.78 -2.61
CA SER A 188 0.41 -5.84 -3.26
C SER A 188 -1.08 -5.68 -2.96
N GLY A 189 -1.94 -6.25 -3.80
CA GLY A 189 -3.38 -6.22 -3.58
C GLY A 189 -4.16 -7.06 -4.59
N SER A 190 -5.45 -7.24 -4.31
CA SER A 190 -6.41 -7.74 -5.30
C SER A 190 -6.97 -6.55 -6.07
N LEU A 191 -6.80 -6.56 -7.40
CA LEU A 191 -7.35 -5.55 -8.31
C LEU A 191 -8.61 -6.12 -8.98
N GLU A 192 -9.75 -5.44 -8.83
CA GLU A 192 -10.99 -5.79 -9.52
C GLU A 192 -10.87 -5.50 -11.03
N ILE A 193 -11.37 -6.42 -11.87
CA ILE A 193 -11.34 -6.29 -13.32
C ILE A 193 -12.66 -5.68 -13.78
N THR A 194 -12.62 -4.40 -14.15
CA THR A 194 -13.78 -3.71 -14.71
C THR A 194 -14.06 -4.21 -16.13
N LYS A 195 -15.32 -4.47 -16.47
CA LYS A 195 -15.75 -4.79 -17.85
C LYS A 195 -16.46 -3.58 -18.44
N LYS A 196 -16.04 -3.11 -19.62
CA LYS A 196 -16.63 -1.94 -20.31
C LYS A 196 -17.05 -2.31 -21.72
N GLU A 197 -18.15 -1.71 -22.17
CA GLU A 197 -18.58 -1.81 -23.56
C GLU A 197 -17.70 -0.94 -24.47
N GLY A 198 -17.41 -1.39 -25.69
CA GLY A 198 -16.61 -0.64 -26.68
C GLY A 198 -15.17 -1.14 -26.86
N THR A 199 -14.27 -0.22 -27.20
CA THR A 199 -12.84 -0.42 -27.48
C THR A 199 -11.98 0.43 -26.54
N SER A 200 -10.69 0.11 -26.42
CA SER A 200 -9.70 0.92 -25.70
C SER A 200 -9.50 2.32 -26.33
N ALA A 201 -9.67 2.46 -27.64
CA ALA A 201 -9.37 3.71 -28.36
C ALA A 201 -10.29 4.90 -27.98
N GLY A 202 -9.68 5.96 -27.44
CA GLY A 202 -10.30 7.26 -27.17
C GLY A 202 -10.68 7.51 -25.71
N ASN A 203 -10.89 8.79 -25.35
CA ASN A 203 -11.48 9.17 -24.06
C ASN A 203 -12.94 8.69 -24.03
N GLY A 204 -13.14 7.47 -23.56
CA GLY A 204 -14.47 6.94 -23.26
C GLY A 204 -15.08 7.74 -22.12
N THR A 205 -15.83 8.78 -22.48
CA THR A 205 -16.82 9.41 -21.60
C THR A 205 -17.64 8.27 -21.00
N ALA A 206 -17.56 8.09 -19.68
CA ALA A 206 -18.28 7.01 -19.03
C ALA A 206 -19.78 7.27 -19.18
N THR A 207 -20.41 6.60 -20.15
CA THR A 207 -21.86 6.59 -20.32
C THR A 207 -22.45 5.74 -19.20
N THR A 208 -22.51 6.32 -18.00
CA THR A 208 -23.34 5.83 -16.90
C THR A 208 -24.79 5.87 -17.35
N ALA A 209 -25.28 4.75 -17.87
CA ALA A 209 -26.69 4.52 -18.11
C ALA A 209 -27.41 4.35 -16.77
N SER A 210 -27.74 5.47 -16.13
CA SER A 210 -28.73 5.55 -15.04
C SER A 210 -29.63 6.73 -15.32
N ALA A 211 -30.93 6.46 -15.41
CA ALA A 211 -31.95 7.45 -15.77
C ALA A 211 -32.50 8.20 -14.54
N ALA A 212 -33.22 9.29 -14.82
CA ALA A 212 -34.03 10.11 -13.89
C ALA A 212 -33.24 11.19 -13.10
N PRO A 213 -33.89 12.28 -12.65
CA PRO A 213 -33.88 13.48 -13.49
C PRO A 213 -33.56 14.81 -12.79
N GLY A 214 -33.00 15.75 -13.54
CA GLY A 214 -33.22 17.20 -13.39
C GLY A 214 -32.69 17.88 -12.11
N ALA A 215 -31.48 18.43 -12.18
CA ALA A 215 -31.06 19.55 -11.34
C ALA A 215 -30.14 20.50 -12.13
N THR A 216 -30.67 21.63 -12.56
CA THR A 216 -29.91 22.70 -13.23
C THR A 216 -29.11 23.47 -12.19
N HIS A 217 -27.78 23.45 -12.26
CA HIS A 217 -26.92 24.29 -11.41
C HIS A 217 -26.00 25.20 -12.22
N THR A 218 -26.13 26.49 -11.93
CA THR A 218 -25.43 27.63 -12.53
C THR A 218 -23.94 27.65 -12.13
N PRO A 219 -23.01 28.12 -12.98
CA PRO A 219 -21.61 28.30 -12.59
C PRO A 219 -21.47 29.42 -11.56
N GLY A 220 -21.09 29.07 -10.32
CA GLY A 220 -20.72 30.03 -9.30
C GLY A 220 -19.26 30.45 -9.43
N THR A 221 -19.00 31.70 -9.82
CA THR A 221 -17.68 32.33 -9.73
C THR A 221 -17.25 32.45 -8.26
N GLY A 222 -16.15 31.80 -7.88
CA GLY A 222 -15.58 31.83 -6.53
C GLY A 222 -14.12 32.30 -6.56
N SER A 223 -13.85 33.37 -5.83
CA SER A 223 -12.62 34.19 -5.89
C SER A 223 -11.34 33.49 -5.42
N ASP A 224 -10.20 34.00 -5.90
CA ASP A 224 -8.86 33.60 -5.48
C ASP A 224 -8.61 33.77 -3.97
N GLY A 225 -8.00 32.76 -3.36
CA GLY A 225 -7.47 32.78 -2.00
C GLY A 225 -6.07 32.18 -1.99
N GLY A 226 -5.04 33.02 -2.20
CA GLY A 226 -3.66 32.58 -2.32
C GLY A 226 -3.06 32.04 -1.03
N GLY A 227 -2.98 30.71 -0.91
CA GLY A 227 -2.16 30.02 0.09
C GLY A 227 -0.89 29.47 -0.57
N GLY A 228 0.24 30.15 -0.36
CA GLY A 228 1.55 29.76 -0.91
C GLY A 228 2.14 28.51 -0.24
N GLY A 229 1.58 27.33 -0.51
CA GLY A 229 2.20 26.05 -0.19
C GLY A 229 3.35 25.78 -1.14
N THR A 230 4.59 26.05 -0.71
CA THR A 230 5.78 25.63 -1.46
C THR A 230 5.78 24.10 -1.51
N SER A 231 5.66 23.51 -2.69
CA SER A 231 5.75 22.05 -2.84
C SER A 231 7.17 21.60 -2.46
N PRO A 232 7.33 20.56 -1.62
CA PRO A 232 8.64 20.14 -1.16
C PRO A 232 9.52 19.70 -2.34
N SER A 233 10.83 19.96 -2.24
CA SER A 233 11.75 19.64 -3.34
C SER A 233 11.96 18.12 -3.47
N THR A 234 12.52 17.66 -4.60
CA THR A 234 12.78 16.22 -4.78
C THR A 234 13.80 15.71 -3.75
N GLU A 235 14.76 16.56 -3.38
CA GLU A 235 15.75 16.32 -2.35
C GLU A 235 15.10 16.21 -0.95
N GLU A 236 14.16 17.10 -0.62
CA GLU A 236 13.40 17.08 0.64
C GLU A 236 12.51 15.84 0.79
N ILE A 237 11.88 15.39 -0.29
CA ILE A 237 11.09 14.14 -0.31
C ILE A 237 12.01 12.92 -0.13
N LEU A 238 13.16 12.90 -0.82
CA LEU A 238 14.15 11.82 -0.68
C LEU A 238 14.72 11.73 0.74
N GLU A 239 15.10 12.86 1.33
CA GLU A 239 15.60 12.92 2.71
C GLU A 239 14.52 12.47 3.70
N THR A 240 13.28 12.95 3.55
CA THR A 240 12.16 12.55 4.41
C THR A 240 11.89 11.05 4.30
N GLN A 241 12.00 10.47 3.10
CA GLN A 241 11.85 9.03 2.91
C GLN A 241 13.01 8.22 3.52
N GLU A 242 14.26 8.66 3.37
CA GLU A 242 15.41 8.02 4.02
C GLU A 242 15.25 8.03 5.56
N GLN A 243 14.72 9.11 6.11
CA GLN A 243 14.39 9.21 7.54
C GLN A 243 13.26 8.24 7.95
N ILE A 244 12.21 8.05 7.12
CA ILE A 244 11.13 7.08 7.35
C ILE A 244 11.68 5.64 7.31
N ASP A 245 12.50 5.31 6.32
CA ASP A 245 13.15 4.00 6.19
C ASP A 245 14.06 3.70 7.39
N THR A 246 14.83 4.71 7.83
CA THR A 246 15.72 4.60 8.99
C THR A 246 14.93 4.38 10.28
N LEU A 247 13.86 5.14 10.51
CA LEU A 247 12.96 4.94 11.66
C LEU A 247 12.30 3.56 11.65
N THR A 248 11.92 3.06 10.48
CA THR A 248 11.31 1.72 10.31
C THR A 248 12.32 0.60 10.58
N LYS A 249 13.56 0.74 10.12
CA LYS A 249 14.66 -0.19 10.44
C LYS A 249 14.98 -0.21 11.94
N VAL A 250 15.06 0.97 12.57
CA VAL A 250 15.27 1.10 14.03
C VAL A 250 14.13 0.47 14.82
N HIS A 251 12.87 0.70 14.43
CA HIS A 251 11.70 0.05 15.03
C HIS A 251 11.81 -1.49 14.99
N ALA A 252 12.11 -2.06 13.81
CA ALA A 252 12.22 -3.50 13.64
C ALA A 252 13.33 -4.12 14.51
N VAL A 253 14.52 -3.50 14.56
CA VAL A 253 15.65 -3.95 15.39
C VAL A 253 15.31 -3.87 16.89
N MET A 254 14.73 -2.75 17.33
CA MET A 254 14.39 -2.54 18.75
C MET A 254 13.27 -3.49 19.22
N MET A 255 12.26 -3.75 18.38
CA MET A 255 11.22 -4.74 18.68
C MET A 255 11.79 -6.16 18.73
N ALA A 256 12.69 -6.53 17.81
CA ALA A 256 13.37 -7.83 17.84
C ALA A 256 14.20 -8.00 19.12
N LEU A 257 14.97 -6.99 19.54
CA LEU A 257 15.73 -7.02 20.79
C LEU A 257 14.82 -7.18 22.02
N ALA A 258 13.71 -6.44 22.09
CA ALA A 258 12.77 -6.55 23.21
C ALA A 258 12.14 -7.95 23.31
N PHE A 259 11.54 -8.43 22.22
CA PHE A 259 10.73 -9.66 22.23
C PHE A 259 11.50 -10.96 22.07
N LEU A 260 12.68 -10.96 21.43
CA LEU A 260 13.49 -12.18 21.25
C LEU A 260 14.60 -12.33 22.28
N ILE A 261 15.07 -11.22 22.88
CA ILE A 261 16.19 -11.24 23.83
C ILE A 261 15.73 -10.83 25.23
N ILE A 262 15.27 -9.59 25.43
CA ILE A 262 15.08 -9.04 26.79
C ILE A 262 13.95 -9.74 27.55
N PHE A 263 12.75 -9.87 26.97
CA PHE A 263 11.63 -10.55 27.64
C PHE A 263 11.87 -12.06 27.84
N PRO A 264 12.40 -12.83 26.86
CA PRO A 264 12.75 -14.24 27.08
C PRO A 264 13.83 -14.45 28.14
N LEU A 265 14.84 -13.58 28.24
CA LEU A 265 15.82 -13.62 29.33
C LEU A 265 15.17 -13.33 30.69
N GLY A 266 14.29 -12.33 30.76
CA GLY A 266 13.52 -12.00 31.97
C GLY A 266 12.68 -13.19 32.47
N ALA A 267 11.97 -13.86 31.55
CA ALA A 267 11.18 -15.05 31.86
C ALA A 267 12.05 -16.26 32.25
N SER A 268 13.16 -16.48 31.52
CA SER A 268 14.11 -17.57 31.80
C SER A 268 14.75 -17.43 33.17
N LEU A 269 15.11 -16.21 33.59
CA LEU A 269 15.68 -15.96 34.92
C LEU A 269 14.73 -16.42 36.03
N VAL A 270 13.45 -16.05 35.97
CA VAL A 270 12.46 -16.50 36.97
C VAL A 270 12.25 -18.00 36.91
N ARG A 271 12.26 -18.61 35.72
CA ARG A 271 12.04 -20.06 35.58
C ARG A 271 13.19 -20.90 36.13
N PHE A 272 14.44 -20.56 35.84
CA PHE A 272 15.61 -21.35 36.24
C PHE A 272 16.20 -20.95 37.61
N PHE A 273 16.06 -19.69 38.02
CA PHE A 273 16.64 -19.16 39.26
C PHE A 273 15.59 -18.78 40.31
N SER A 274 14.36 -19.30 40.21
CA SER A 274 13.27 -19.16 41.20
C SER A 274 13.68 -19.49 42.63
N HIS A 275 14.63 -20.41 42.82
CA HIS A 275 15.16 -20.81 44.12
C HIS A 275 16.03 -19.73 44.79
N LEU A 276 16.55 -18.76 44.03
CA LEU A 276 17.32 -17.65 44.57
C LEU A 276 16.39 -16.50 45.01
N GLN A 277 16.37 -16.22 46.32
CA GLN A 277 15.56 -15.15 46.94
C GLN A 277 15.83 -13.73 46.38
N HIS A 278 16.84 -13.56 45.53
CA HIS A 278 17.20 -12.29 44.89
C HIS A 278 16.89 -12.25 43.38
N VAL A 279 16.34 -13.31 42.77
CA VAL A 279 16.01 -13.36 41.34
C VAL A 279 15.06 -12.22 40.93
N PHE A 280 14.11 -11.84 41.79
CA PHE A 280 13.19 -10.73 41.55
C PHE A 280 13.89 -9.37 41.45
N LYS A 281 15.05 -9.18 42.10
CA LYS A 281 15.88 -7.97 41.96
C LYS A 281 16.46 -7.82 40.56
N TRP A 282 16.65 -8.92 39.82
CA TRP A 282 17.17 -8.94 38.45
C TRP A 282 16.06 -9.03 37.40
N HIS A 283 14.95 -9.72 37.69
CA HIS A 283 13.78 -9.78 36.82
C HIS A 283 13.14 -8.39 36.63
N ARG A 284 12.95 -7.64 37.72
CA ARG A 284 12.30 -6.33 37.69
C ARG A 284 13.00 -5.31 36.76
N PRO A 285 14.32 -5.06 36.84
CA PRO A 285 14.98 -4.15 35.90
C PRO A 285 14.91 -4.64 34.47
N LEU A 286 15.06 -5.94 34.19
CA LEU A 286 14.96 -6.46 32.81
C LEU A 286 13.56 -6.27 32.21
N GLN A 287 12.49 -6.46 32.98
CA GLN A 287 11.13 -6.16 32.52
C GLN A 287 10.94 -4.66 32.24
N VAL A 288 11.48 -3.78 33.09
CA VAL A 288 11.42 -2.33 32.87
C VAL A 288 12.23 -1.93 31.63
N THR A 289 13.43 -2.47 31.44
CA THR A 289 14.24 -2.23 30.23
C THR A 289 13.49 -2.68 28.98
N GLY A 290 12.94 -3.91 28.96
CA GLY A 290 12.17 -4.41 27.82
C GLY A 290 10.96 -3.53 27.48
N PHE A 291 10.22 -3.10 28.49
CA PHE A 291 9.09 -2.17 28.32
C PHE A 291 9.52 -0.80 27.76
N LEU A 292 10.61 -0.21 28.28
CA LEU A 292 11.15 1.05 27.76
C LEU A 292 11.67 0.91 26.31
N THR A 293 12.29 -0.22 25.97
CA THR A 293 12.70 -0.54 24.58
C THR A 293 11.48 -0.61 23.65
N VAL A 294 10.39 -1.26 24.07
CA VAL A 294 9.13 -1.30 23.30
C VAL A 294 8.53 0.10 23.13
N LEU A 295 8.47 0.92 24.18
CA LEU A 295 7.96 2.30 24.08
C LEU A 295 8.80 3.16 23.13
N ALA A 296 10.13 3.06 23.20
CA ALA A 296 11.03 3.78 22.29
C ALA A 296 10.81 3.33 20.82
N ALA A 297 10.74 2.02 20.58
CA ALA A 297 10.46 1.47 19.25
C ALA A 297 9.07 1.91 18.73
N PHE A 298 8.07 1.98 19.61
CA PHE A 298 6.74 2.46 19.27
C PHE A 298 6.74 3.97 18.93
N GLY A 299 7.52 4.77 19.66
CA GLY A 299 7.79 6.17 19.31
C GLY A 299 8.41 6.33 17.91
N CYS A 300 9.36 5.47 17.53
CA CYS A 300 9.97 5.50 16.20
C CYS A 300 8.95 5.28 15.08
N ILE A 301 8.02 4.31 15.22
CA ILE A 301 7.02 4.06 14.17
C ILE A 301 5.94 5.15 14.13
N LEU A 302 5.55 5.73 15.27
CA LEU A 302 4.67 6.91 15.29
C LEU A 302 5.32 8.13 14.61
N ALA A 303 6.62 8.35 14.81
CA ALA A 303 7.37 9.41 14.13
C ALA A 303 7.47 9.16 12.60
N ALA A 304 7.69 7.92 12.18
CA ALA A 304 7.68 7.54 10.76
C ALA A 304 6.29 7.76 10.13
N LEU A 305 5.22 7.38 10.84
CA LEU A 305 3.83 7.60 10.42
C LEU A 305 3.50 9.10 10.31
N ALA A 306 3.92 9.93 11.27
CA ALA A 306 3.71 11.37 11.22
C ALA A 306 4.39 12.01 10.00
N LYS A 307 5.65 11.65 9.71
CA LYS A 307 6.37 12.09 8.51
C LYS A 307 5.69 11.62 7.23
N SER A 308 5.26 10.35 7.17
CA SER A 308 4.54 9.81 6.01
C SER A 308 3.19 10.52 5.77
N SER A 309 2.49 10.93 6.83
CA SER A 309 1.22 11.65 6.73
C SER A 309 1.39 13.05 6.13
N SER A 310 2.54 13.68 6.42
CA SER A 310 2.93 14.98 5.85
C SER A 310 3.23 14.90 4.35
N LEU A 311 3.79 13.79 3.87
CA LEU A 311 4.01 13.54 2.43
C LEU A 311 2.71 13.15 1.70
N ASN A 312 1.77 12.51 2.40
CA ASN A 312 0.59 11.88 1.80
C ASN A 312 -0.71 12.68 1.94
N ASN A 313 -0.64 14.01 2.15
CA ASN A 313 -1.80 14.91 2.31
C ASN A 313 -2.85 14.41 3.33
N GLY A 314 -2.42 13.77 4.42
CA GLY A 314 -3.32 13.24 5.45
C GLY A 314 -4.14 12.00 5.04
N ALA A 315 -3.73 11.25 4.01
CA ALA A 315 -4.34 9.97 3.67
C ALA A 315 -4.40 9.03 4.89
N PRO A 316 -5.54 8.34 5.15
CA PRO A 316 -5.72 7.55 6.36
C PRO A 316 -4.77 6.35 6.42
N MET A 317 -4.42 5.95 7.66
CA MET A 317 -3.49 4.86 7.94
C MET A 317 -3.84 3.58 7.17
N VAL A 318 -2.83 2.99 6.51
CA VAL A 318 -2.97 1.66 5.89
C VAL A 318 -3.25 0.63 6.98
N TYR A 319 -4.42 -0.01 6.91
CA TYR A 319 -4.84 -1.07 7.81
C TYR A 319 -3.93 -2.30 7.67
N SER A 320 -2.84 -2.34 8.44
CA SER A 320 -1.93 -3.47 8.52
C SER A 320 -2.26 -4.33 9.74
N THR A 321 -2.42 -5.65 9.53
CA THR A 321 -2.59 -6.63 10.62
C THR A 321 -1.46 -6.54 11.64
N HIS A 322 -0.23 -6.28 11.18
CA HIS A 322 0.93 -6.08 12.06
C HIS A 322 0.76 -4.85 12.96
N ALA A 323 0.26 -3.73 12.42
CA ALA A 323 0.01 -2.53 13.20
C ALA A 323 -1.06 -2.77 14.27
N ILE A 324 -2.19 -3.40 13.91
CA ILE A 324 -3.28 -3.75 14.85
C ILE A 324 -2.76 -4.61 16.00
N VAL A 325 -2.00 -5.68 15.68
CA VAL A 325 -1.37 -6.55 16.69
C VAL A 325 -0.38 -5.76 17.56
N GLY A 326 0.41 -4.86 16.97
CA GLY A 326 1.33 -3.98 17.70
C GLY A 326 0.62 -3.07 18.72
N PHE A 327 -0.48 -2.41 18.32
CA PHE A 327 -1.30 -1.60 19.23
C PHE A 327 -1.87 -2.43 20.39
N ILE A 328 -2.39 -3.63 20.09
CA ILE A 328 -2.94 -4.54 21.12
C ILE A 328 -1.84 -4.98 22.10
N LEU A 329 -0.65 -5.37 21.59
CA LEU A 329 0.47 -5.80 22.42
C LEU A 329 1.00 -4.67 23.32
N VAL A 330 1.16 -3.45 22.79
CA VAL A 330 1.58 -2.30 23.60
C VAL A 330 0.53 -1.96 24.66
N GLY A 331 -0.76 -1.98 24.30
CA GLY A 331 -1.85 -1.79 25.28
C GLY A 331 -1.84 -2.84 26.39
N ALA A 332 -1.64 -4.12 26.04
CA ALA A 332 -1.54 -5.21 27.01
C ALA A 332 -0.31 -5.04 27.94
N LEU A 333 0.85 -4.64 27.41
CA LEU A 333 2.05 -4.38 28.21
C LEU A 333 1.87 -3.20 29.18
N VAL A 334 1.17 -2.13 28.76
CA VAL A 334 0.83 -1.01 29.65
C VAL A 334 -0.07 -1.49 30.80
N LEU A 335 -1.14 -2.24 30.49
CA LEU A 335 -2.04 -2.81 31.50
C LEU A 335 -1.31 -3.75 32.46
N GLN A 336 -0.43 -4.61 31.95
CA GLN A 336 0.42 -5.49 32.76
C GLN A 336 1.37 -4.71 33.69
N GLY A 337 1.86 -3.54 33.27
CA GLY A 337 2.68 -2.66 34.11
C GLY A 337 1.89 -1.89 35.18
N SER A 338 0.60 -1.64 34.93
CA SER A 338 -0.32 -0.93 35.82
C SER A 338 -0.98 -1.83 36.88
N CYS A 339 -1.17 -3.12 36.61
CA CYS A 339 -1.60 -4.09 37.61
C CYS A 339 -0.45 -4.47 38.56
N LYS A 340 -0.34 -3.73 39.67
CA LYS A 340 0.49 -4.05 40.84
C LYS A 340 -0.37 -4.10 42.10
#